data_AF-A0A6V7IMR9-F1
#
_entry.id   AF-A0A6V7IMR9-F1
#
_cell.length_a   1.000
_cell.length_b   1.000
_cell.length_c   1.000
_cell.angle_alpha   90.00
_cell.angle_beta   90.00
_cell.angle_gamma   90.00
#
_symmetry.space_group_name_H-M   'P 1'
#
loop_
_entity.id
_entity.type
_entity.pdbx_description
1 polymer ?
#
loop_
_entity_poly.entity_id
_entity_poly.type
_entity_poly.pdbx_seq_one_letter_code
_entity_poly.pdbx_strand_id
1 'polypeptide(L)'
;YAFWLLFMFDSPQQHPRISKDELTYILANIPVSMVDSDKKKIPWKAILLSRPLWVTICAYWGATWGFYTLLAQAPTYFNFIHGWDLSS
;
A
#
# COMPACT_ATOMS: atom_id res chain seq x y z
N TYR A 1 0.79 -12.01 18.16
CA TYR A 1 1.40 -12.75 17.03
C TYR A 1 0.59 -13.99 16.65
N ALA A 2 0.28 -14.90 17.59
CA ALA A 2 -0.51 -16.10 17.31
C ALA A 2 -1.87 -15.85 16.60
N PHE A 3 -2.57 -14.76 16.96
CA PHE A 3 -3.81 -14.34 16.28
C PHE A 3 -3.62 -14.11 14.77
N TRP A 4 -2.51 -13.48 14.36
CA TRP A 4 -2.23 -13.24 12.94
C TRP A 4 -2.09 -14.56 12.18
N LEU A 5 -1.33 -15.51 12.72
CA LEU A 5 -1.07 -16.80 12.09
C LEU A 5 -2.32 -17.68 11.92
N LEU A 6 -3.36 -17.45 12.72
CA LEU A 6 -4.62 -18.21 12.64
C LEU A 6 -5.61 -17.63 11.64
N PHE A 7 -5.52 -16.34 11.34
CA PHE A 7 -6.52 -15.62 10.56
C PHE A 7 -6.01 -15.10 9.20
N MET A 8 -4.71 -14.94 9.02
CA MET A 8 -4.12 -14.52 7.74
C MET A 8 -3.56 -15.72 6.99
N PHE A 9 -3.95 -15.83 5.72
CA PHE A 9 -3.49 -16.87 4.79
C PHE A 9 -2.98 -16.18 3.52
N ASP A 10 -1.82 -16.61 3.02
CA ASP A 10 -1.14 -15.97 1.89
C ASP A 10 -1.81 -16.23 0.54
N SER A 11 -2.66 -17.25 0.46
CA SER A 11 -3.36 -17.62 -0.77
C SER A 11 -4.81 -17.98 -0.50
N PRO A 12 -5.74 -17.59 -1.38
CA PRO A 12 -7.16 -17.93 -1.23
C PRO A 12 -7.39 -19.44 -1.18
N GLN A 13 -6.50 -20.24 -1.80
CA GLN A 13 -6.54 -21.71 -1.78
C GLN A 13 -6.23 -22.31 -0.40
N GLN A 14 -5.50 -21.60 0.45
CA GLN A 14 -5.11 -22.05 1.79
C GLN A 14 -6.13 -21.62 2.87
N HIS A 15 -7.09 -20.78 2.51
CA HIS A 15 -8.07 -20.23 3.44
C HIS A 15 -9.15 -21.27 3.78
N PRO A 16 -9.32 -21.70 5.04
CA PRO A 16 -10.19 -22.81 5.41
C PRO A 16 -11.69 -22.48 5.32
N ARG A 17 -12.05 -21.19 5.25
CA ARG A 17 -13.43 -20.70 5.26
C ARG A 17 -13.94 -20.19 3.91
N ILE A 18 -13.16 -20.33 2.83
CA ILE A 18 -13.55 -19.83 1.51
C ILE A 18 -14.59 -20.77 0.86
N SER A 19 -15.62 -20.20 0.22
CA SER A 19 -16.58 -21.00 -0.55
C SER A 19 -15.98 -21.43 -1.90
N LYS A 20 -16.42 -22.56 -2.44
CA LYS A 20 -15.97 -23.04 -3.76
C LYS A 20 -16.33 -22.05 -4.87
N ASP A 21 -17.53 -21.46 -4.81
CA ASP A 21 -17.99 -20.49 -5.80
C ASP A 21 -17.15 -19.20 -5.76
N GLU A 22 -16.80 -18.73 -4.56
CA GLU A 22 -15.93 -17.58 -4.34
C GLU A 22 -14.50 -17.86 -4.84
N LEU A 23 -13.96 -19.04 -4.53
CA LEU A 23 -12.65 -19.47 -5.00
C LEU A 23 -12.61 -19.49 -6.54
N THR A 24 -13.61 -20.08 -7.19
CA THR A 24 -13.69 -20.14 -8.65
C THR A 24 -13.82 -18.74 -9.25
N TYR A 25 -14.63 -17.86 -8.65
CA TYR A 25 -14.75 -16.47 -9.09
C TYR A 25 -13.43 -15.72 -8.99
N ILE A 26 -12.70 -15.84 -7.87
CA ILE A 26 -11.40 -15.19 -7.68
C ILE A 26 -10.40 -15.72 -8.70
N LEU A 27 -10.29 -17.03 -8.86
CA LEU A 27 -9.34 -17.65 -9.79
C LEU A 27 -9.64 -17.32 -11.26
N ALA A 28 -10.92 -17.19 -11.62
CA ALA A 28 -11.32 -16.80 -12.98
C ALA A 28 -10.97 -15.34 -13.31
N ASN A 29 -10.89 -14.47 -12.31
CA ASN A 29 -10.59 -13.05 -12.48
C ASN A 29 -9.11 -12.69 -12.25
N ILE A 30 -8.29 -13.63 -11.76
CA ILE A 30 -6.84 -13.43 -11.64
C ILE A 30 -6.21 -13.61 -13.04
N PRO A 31 -5.44 -12.62 -13.54
CA PRO A 31 -4.80 -12.75 -14.84
C PRO A 31 -3.79 -13.90 -14.82
N VAL A 32 -3.87 -14.77 -15.83
CA VAL A 32 -3.06 -15.99 -16.01
C VAL A 32 -1.56 -15.75 -15.83
N SER A 33 -1.08 -14.53 -16.08
CA SER A 33 0.30 -14.08 -15.87
C SER A 33 0.80 -14.15 -14.42
N MET A 34 -0.08 -14.32 -13.43
CA MET A 34 0.29 -14.50 -12.02
C MET A 34 0.42 -15.97 -11.60
N VAL A 35 -0.23 -16.88 -12.34
CA VAL A 35 -0.26 -18.31 -12.02
C VAL A 35 0.97 -19.02 -12.58
N ASP A 36 1.48 -18.57 -13.73
CA ASP A 36 2.70 -19.07 -14.35
C ASP A 36 3.91 -18.19 -13.95
N SER A 37 4.26 -18.26 -12.66
CA SER A 37 5.40 -17.54 -12.08
C SER A 37 6.73 -18.30 -12.26
N ASP A 38 6.82 -19.26 -13.17
CA ASP A 38 8.05 -19.99 -13.40
C ASP A 38 9.06 -19.09 -14.17
N LYS A 39 9.89 -18.38 -13.38
CA LYS A 39 11.19 -17.80 -13.79
C LYS A 39 11.16 -16.74 -14.89
N LYS A 40 10.11 -15.93 -15.01
CA LYS A 40 10.18 -14.75 -15.89
C LYS A 40 11.02 -13.63 -15.24
N LYS A 41 12.12 -13.24 -15.87
CA LYS A 41 12.96 -12.13 -15.41
C LYS A 41 12.13 -10.84 -15.35
N ILE A 42 12.07 -10.23 -14.17
CA ILE A 42 11.34 -8.97 -13.95
C ILE A 42 12.01 -7.85 -14.76
N PRO A 43 11.29 -7.13 -15.63
CA PRO A 43 11.87 -6.10 -16.49
C PRO A 43 12.05 -4.77 -15.72
N TRP A 44 12.98 -4.75 -14.78
CA TRP A 44 13.28 -3.59 -13.91
C TRP A 44 13.47 -2.28 -14.69
N LYS A 45 14.19 -2.32 -15.81
CA LYS A 45 14.43 -1.13 -16.65
C LYS A 45 13.13 -0.55 -17.23
N ALA A 46 12.21 -1.41 -17.67
CA ALA A 46 10.93 -0.97 -18.23
C ALA A 46 10.02 -0.38 -17.15
N ILE A 47 10.05 -0.95 -15.94
CA ILE A 47 9.29 -0.45 -14.78
C ILE A 47 9.79 0.93 -14.37
N LEU A 48 11.11 1.09 -14.21
CA LEU A 48 11.72 2.37 -13.82
C LEU A 48 11.56 3.46 -14.89
N LEU A 49 11.49 3.10 -16.17
CA LEU A 49 11.27 4.05 -17.26
C LEU A 49 9.78 4.34 -17.51
N SER A 50 8.87 3.66 -16.82
CA SER A 50 7.43 3.82 -17.05
C SER A 50 6.92 5.16 -16.53
N ARG A 51 6.12 5.88 -17.34
CA ARG A 51 5.50 7.16 -16.96
C ARG A 51 4.62 7.06 -15.70
N PRO A 52 3.78 6.01 -15.53
CA PRO A 52 2.92 5.89 -14.35
C PRO A 52 3.72 5.82 -13.04
N LEU A 53 4.89 5.17 -13.05
CA LEU A 53 5.74 5.08 -11.86
C LEU A 53 6.21 6.47 -11.40
N TRP A 54 6.68 7.31 -12.32
CA TRP A 54 7.12 8.67 -11.97
C TRP A 54 5.96 9.57 -11.51
N VAL A 55 4.78 9.44 -12.12
CA VAL A 55 3.58 10.16 -11.66
C VAL A 55 3.24 9.78 -10.21
N THR A 56 3.25 8.48 -9.89
CA THR A 56 3.01 8.00 -8.53
C THR A 56 4.07 8.47 -7.54
N ILE A 57 5.36 8.46 -7.93
CA ILE A 57 6.45 8.95 -7.08
C ILE A 57 6.27 10.43 -6.75
N CYS A 58 6.02 11.26 -7.77
CA CYS A 58 5.82 12.70 -7.58
C CYS A 58 4.58 12.99 -6.71
N ALA A 59 3.48 12.27 -6.95
CA ALA A 59 2.26 12.41 -6.15
C ALA A 59 2.49 12.02 -4.68
N TYR A 60 3.14 10.87 -4.44
CA TYR A 60 3.47 10.42 -3.10
C TYR A 60 4.41 11.39 -2.39
N TRP A 61 5.42 11.90 -3.09
CA TRP A 61 6.35 12.89 -2.53
C TRP A 61 5.64 14.17 -2.15
N GLY A 62 4.80 14.72 -3.03
CA GLY A 62 4.03 15.94 -2.76
C GLY A 62 3.07 15.77 -1.57
N ALA A 63 2.37 14.64 -1.50
CA ALA A 63 1.47 14.32 -0.40
C ALA A 63 2.24 14.18 0.93
N THR A 64 3.35 13.43 0.91
CA THR A 64 4.20 13.20 2.09
C THR A 64 4.80 14.51 2.58
N TRP A 65 5.34 15.32 1.67
CA TRP A 65 5.89 16.63 2.01
C TRP A 65 4.83 17.56 2.59
N GLY A 66 3.66 17.69 1.96
CA GLY A 66 2.57 18.50 2.47
C GLY A 66 2.08 18.04 3.85
N PHE A 67 1.96 16.73 4.07
CA PHE A 67 1.61 16.16 5.36
C PHE A 67 2.67 16.47 6.44
N TYR A 68 3.95 16.28 6.13
CA TYR A 68 5.04 16.61 7.05
C TYR A 68 5.11 18.12 7.35
N THR A 69 4.90 18.97 6.35
CA THR A 69 4.85 20.42 6.55
C THR A 69 3.71 20.80 7.49
N LEU A 70 2.51 20.23 7.29
CA LEU A 70 1.37 20.45 8.19
C LEU A 70 1.69 19.98 9.61
N LEU A 71 2.26 18.78 9.77
CA LEU A 71 2.63 18.24 11.08
C LEU A 71 3.68 19.11 11.78
N ALA A 72 4.70 19.57 11.04
CA ALA A 72 5.78 20.39 11.58
C ALA A 72 5.32 21.81 11.96
N GLN A 73 4.41 22.39 11.18
CA GLN A 73 3.88 23.73 11.42
C GLN A 73 2.67 23.72 12.37
N ALA A 74 2.05 22.57 12.63
CA ALA A 74 0.93 22.44 13.57
C ALA A 74 1.24 23.05 14.95
N PRO A 75 2.33 22.69 15.66
CA PRO A 75 2.61 23.26 16.97
C PRO A 75 2.84 24.78 16.91
N THR A 76 3.51 25.27 15.86
CA THR A 76 3.76 26.70 15.66
C THR A 76 2.47 27.47 15.36
N TYR A 77 1.56 26.90 14.57
CA TYR A 77 0.26 27.48 14.24
C TYR A 77 -0.61 27.66 15.51
N PHE A 78 -0.72 26.62 16.34
CA PHE A 78 -1.49 26.68 17.58
C PHE A 78 -0.87 27.64 18.62
N ASN A 79 0.46 27.73 18.70
CA ASN A 79 1.15 28.70 19.55
C ASN A 79 0.90 30.14 19.10
N PHE A 80 1.10 30.46 17.81
CA PHE A 80 1.07 31.85 17.34
C PHE A 80 -0.34 32.42 17.14
N ILE A 81 -1.32 31.60 16.74
CA ILE A 81 -2.66 32.08 16.39
C ILE A 81 -3.67 31.84 17.52
N HIS A 82 -3.50 30.76 18.29
CA HIS A 82 -4.39 30.44 19.42
C HIS A 82 -3.78 30.72 20.80
N GLY A 83 -2.46 30.96 20.91
CA GLY A 83 -1.82 31.29 22.19
C GLY A 83 -1.77 30.11 23.17
N TRP A 84 -1.94 28.88 22.68
CA TRP A 84 -1.93 27.67 23.51
C TRP A 84 -0.52 27.09 23.51
N ASP A 85 0.19 27.28 24.62
CA ASP A 85 1.53 26.72 24.79
C ASP A 85 1.47 25.20 24.93
N LEU A 86 1.88 24.49 23.87
CA LEU A 86 1.93 23.04 23.83
C LEU A 86 3.24 22.48 24.44
N SER A 87 4.08 23.35 25.01
CA SER A 87 5.29 22.95 25.74
C SER A 87 5.03 22.79 27.25
N SER A 88 4.28 21.73 27.61
CA SER A 88 4.22 21.23 28.99
C SER A 88 4.30 19.71 29.05
#